data_AF-A0A1Z9W3Q0-F1
#
_entry.id   AF-A0A1Z9W3Q0-F1
#
_cell.length_a   1.000
_cell.length_b   1.000
_cell.length_c   1.000
_cell.angle_alpha   90.00
_cell.angle_beta   90.00
_cell.angle_gamma   90.00
#
_symmetry.space_group_name_H-M   'P 1'
#
loop_
_entity.id
_entity.type
_entity.pdbx_description
1 polymer ?
#
loop_
_entity_poly.entity_id
_entity_poly.type
_entity_poly.pdbx_seq_one_letter_code
_entity_poly.pdbx_strand_id
1 'polypeptide(L)' 'MATINQLVRKPRKSKASKSDVPALQSSPQKRGVCTRVYTTTPKKPNSALRKV' A
#
# COMPACT_ATOMS: atom_id res chain seq x y z
N MET A 1 31.11 2.51 -8.74
CA MET A 1 30.91 3.97 -8.94
C MET A 1 30.61 4.18 -10.42
N ALA A 2 29.55 4.91 -10.79
CA ALA A 2 29.20 5.12 -12.19
C ALA A 2 29.98 6.32 -12.76
N THR A 3 30.48 6.21 -13.99
CA THR A 3 31.19 7.30 -14.68
C THR A 3 30.21 8.37 -15.17
N ILE A 4 30.69 9.60 -15.38
CA ILE A 4 29.86 10.72 -15.87
C ILE A 4 29.21 10.36 -17.21
N ASN A 5 29.95 9.75 -18.13
CA ASN A 5 29.42 9.32 -19.44
C ASN A 5 28.31 8.25 -19.32
N GLN A 6 28.34 7.40 -18.30
CA GLN A 6 27.25 6.45 -18.03
C GLN A 6 25.98 7.16 -17.56
N LEU A 7 26.11 8.20 -16.73
CA LEU A 7 24.98 9.00 -16.26
C LEU A 7 24.39 9.88 -17.37
N VAL A 8 25.22 10.39 -18.27
CA VAL A 8 24.78 11.15 -19.46
C VAL A 8 23.98 10.25 -20.42
N ARG A 9 24.45 9.02 -20.69
CA ARG A 9 23.74 8.07 -21.57
C ARG A 9 22.52 7.44 -20.90
N LYS A 10 22.58 7.21 -19.59
CA LYS A 10 21.50 6.59 -18.80
C LYS A 10 21.38 7.27 -17.43
N PRO A 11 20.53 8.30 -17.31
CA PRO A 11 20.37 9.01 -16.06
C PRO A 11 19.79 8.10 -14.97
N ARG A 12 20.11 8.40 -13.71
CA ARG A 12 19.50 7.69 -12.57
C ARG A 12 18.00 7.96 -12.55
N LYS A 13 17.21 6.92 -12.31
CA LYS A 13 15.78 7.03 -12.09
C LYS A 13 15.48 6.80 -10.61
N SER A 14 14.62 7.62 -10.04
CA SER A 14 14.05 7.34 -8.72
C SER A 14 13.19 6.08 -8.80
N LYS A 15 13.13 5.34 -7.69
CA LYS A 15 12.22 4.19 -7.58
C LYS A 15 10.80 4.73 -7.37
N ALA A 16 9.83 4.18 -8.08
CA ALA A 16 8.42 4.48 -7.82
C ALA A 16 7.99 3.82 -6.50
N SER A 17 7.33 4.57 -5.62
CA SER A 17 6.68 4.03 -4.42
C SER A 17 5.26 3.57 -4.76
N LYS A 18 4.81 2.51 -4.09
CA LYS A 18 3.41 2.07 -4.15
C LYS A 18 2.65 2.64 -2.96
N SER A 19 1.37 2.94 -3.16
CA SER A 19 0.48 3.31 -2.06
C SER A 19 0.04 2.06 -1.30
N ASP A 20 0.00 2.15 0.03
CA ASP A 20 -0.53 1.10 0.90
C ASP A 20 -2.06 0.96 0.77
N VAL A 21 -2.74 1.97 0.19
CA VAL A 21 -4.20 2.09 0.10
C VAL A 21 -4.70 2.33 -1.34
N PRO A 22 -4.49 1.38 -2.27
CA PRO A 22 -4.82 1.56 -3.68
C PRO A 22 -6.33 1.82 -3.94
N ALA A 23 -7.22 1.29 -3.09
CA ALA A 23 -8.66 1.48 -3.23
C ALA A 23 -9.09 2.95 -3.15
N LEU A 24 -8.36 3.77 -2.39
CA LEU A 24 -8.71 5.18 -2.19
C LEU A 24 -8.38 6.06 -3.39
N GLN A 25 -7.49 5.66 -4.32
CA GLN A 25 -7.09 6.45 -5.49
C GLN A 25 -6.87 7.94 -5.16
N SER A 26 -6.05 8.22 -4.15
CA SER A 26 -5.73 9.58 -3.67
C SER A 26 -6.91 10.41 -3.13
N SER A 27 -8.08 9.80 -2.92
CA SER A 27 -9.20 10.41 -2.20
C SER A 27 -9.04 10.21 -0.69
N PRO A 28 -9.43 11.17 0.17
CA PRO A 28 -9.34 11.01 1.61
C PRO A 28 -10.28 9.93 2.14
N GLN A 29 -11.47 9.77 1.55
CA GLN A 29 -12.48 8.76 1.92
C GLN A 29 -13.29 8.35 0.68
N LYS A 30 -13.85 7.13 0.69
CA LYS A 30 -14.77 6.63 -0.36
C LYS A 30 -15.92 5.84 0.27
N ARG A 31 -17.13 6.02 -0.26
CA ARG A 31 -18.33 5.26 0.15
C ARG A 31 -18.30 3.85 -0.44
N GLY A 32 -18.74 2.86 0.34
CA GLY A 32 -18.91 1.47 -0.08
C GLY A 32 -20.17 0.84 0.50
N VAL A 33 -20.51 -0.37 0.05
CA VAL A 33 -21.62 -1.19 0.57
C VAL A 33 -21.05 -2.50 1.10
N CYS A 34 -21.48 -2.94 2.29
CA CYS A 34 -21.01 -4.18 2.89
C CYS A 34 -21.55 -5.39 2.13
N THR A 35 -20.65 -6.25 1.65
CA THR A 35 -21.03 -7.50 0.97
C THR A 35 -21.25 -8.66 1.95
N ARG A 36 -20.56 -8.64 3.09
CA ARG A 36 -20.68 -9.63 4.17
C ARG A 36 -20.32 -8.97 5.51
N VAL A 37 -20.99 -9.39 6.58
CA VAL A 37 -20.69 -8.96 7.96
C VAL A 37 -20.35 -10.20 8.78
N TYR A 38 -19.18 -10.21 9.43
CA TYR A 38 -18.71 -11.37 10.21
C TYR A 38 -17.67 -10.97 11.27
N THR A 39 -17.18 -11.96 12.03
CA THR A 39 -16.13 -11.77 13.04
C THR A 39 -14.85 -12.51 12.68
N THR A 40 -13.71 -11.93 13.05
CA THR A 40 -12.36 -12.50 12.83
C THR A 40 -11.52 -12.40 14.10
N THR A 41 -10.63 -13.37 14.35
CA THR A 41 -9.66 -13.32 15.45
C THR A 41 -8.36 -12.66 14.99
N PRO A 42 -7.71 -11.82 15.82
CA PRO A 42 -6.45 -11.18 15.44
C PRO A 42 -5.29 -12.18 15.41
N LYS A 43 -4.19 -11.80 14.74
CA LYS A 43 -2.93 -12.56 14.79
C LYS A 43 -2.37 -12.57 16.22
N LYS A 44 -1.82 -13.71 16.65
CA LYS A 44 -1.03 -13.87 17.90
C LYS A 44 0.02 -12.75 17.99
N PRO A 45 0.31 -12.14 19.17
CA PRO A 45 -0.05 -12.52 20.55
C PRO A 45 -1.43 -12.11 21.03
N ASN A 46 -2.16 -11.33 20.22
CA ASN A 46 -3.42 -10.75 20.66
C ASN A 46 -4.56 -11.78 20.60
N SER A 47 -5.57 -11.62 21.45
CA SER A 47 -6.80 -12.43 21.46
C SER A 47 -8.03 -11.52 21.60
N ALA A 48 -8.97 -11.62 20.65
CA ALA A 48 -10.25 -10.90 20.62
C ALA A 48 -11.15 -11.40 19.46
N LEU A 49 -12.42 -11.00 19.44
CA LEU A 49 -13.29 -11.08 18.25
C LEU A 49 -13.45 -9.68 17.63
N ARG A 50 -12.99 -9.50 16.39
CA ARG A 50 -13.10 -8.24 15.62
C ARG A 50 -14.23 -8.33 14.60
N LYS A 51 -15.19 -7.40 14.66
CA LYS A 51 -16.25 -7.24 13.65
C LYS A 51 -15.67 -6.57 12.41
N VAL A 52 -15.94 -7.13 11.23
CA VAL A 52 -15.51 -6.63 9.91
C VAL A 52 -16.70 -6.62 8.97
#